data_AF-A0A7S9LIR2-F1
#
_entry.id   AF-A0A7S9LIR2-F1
#
_cell.length_a   1.000
_cell.length_b   1.000
_cell.length_c   1.000
_cell.angle_alpha   90.00
_cell.angle_beta   90.00
_cell.angle_gamma   90.00
#
_symmetry.space_group_name_H-M   'P 1'
#
loop_
_entity.id
_entity.type
_entity.pdbx_description
1 polymer ?
#
loop_
_entity_poly.entity_id
_entity_poly.type
_entity_poly.pdbx_seq_one_letter_code
_entity_poly.pdbx_strand_id
1 'polypeptide(L)' 'MPYVAINLTNDYDPDNKTRFTTLEQAKERIQAGLRQFPSHRFVTAELLEEFTAEVVITGSEPAKPDPVPDESTEA' A
#
# COMPACT_ATOMS: atom_id res chain seq x y z
N MET A 1 14.17 12.44 -10.67
CA MET A 1 13.78 11.02 -10.50
C MET A 1 14.06 10.67 -9.05
N PRO A 2 13.04 10.24 -8.28
CA PRO A 2 13.23 9.92 -6.87
C PRO A 2 13.98 8.60 -6.70
N TYR A 3 14.55 8.39 -5.52
CA TYR A 3 15.24 7.18 -5.11
C TYR A 3 14.44 6.47 -4.03
N VAL A 4 14.64 5.16 -3.88
CA VAL A 4 14.09 4.36 -2.78
C VAL A 4 15.20 3.59 -2.08
N ALA A 5 14.99 3.32 -0.79
CA ALA A 5 15.81 2.42 0.00
C ALA A 5 14.99 1.15 0.29
N ILE A 6 15.43 0.01 -0.24
CA ILE A 6 14.69 -1.25 -0.18
C ILE A 6 15.38 -2.18 0.81
N ASN A 7 14.67 -2.59 1.83
CA ASN A 7 15.04 -3.68 2.73
C ASN A 7 14.75 -5.02 2.05
N LEU A 8 15.80 -5.72 1.64
CA LEU A 8 15.72 -7.05 1.01
C LEU A 8 15.60 -8.19 2.05
N THR A 9 15.74 -7.89 3.34
CA THR A 9 15.50 -8.86 4.41
C THR A 9 14.03 -8.93 4.79
N ASN A 10 13.25 -7.87 4.54
CA ASN A 10 11.82 -7.82 4.76
C ASN A 10 11.11 -7.06 3.63
N ASP A 11 10.49 -7.79 2.71
CA ASP A 11 9.75 -7.21 1.58
C ASP A 11 8.53 -6.37 2.02
N TYR A 12 8.00 -6.63 3.22
CA TYR A 12 6.83 -5.92 3.77
C TYR A 12 7.19 -4.68 4.59
N ASP A 13 8.47 -4.30 4.64
CA ASP A 13 8.89 -3.08 5.32
C ASP A 13 8.16 -1.86 4.71
N PRO A 14 7.35 -1.12 5.51
CA PRO A 14 6.58 0.00 4.98
C PRO A 14 7.47 1.11 4.41
N ASP A 15 8.71 1.22 4.90
CA ASP A 15 9.66 2.22 4.43
C ASP A 15 10.22 1.91 3.03
N ASN A 16 10.02 0.70 2.51
CA ASN A 16 10.37 0.35 1.11
C ASN A 16 9.63 1.22 0.09
N LYS A 17 8.50 1.84 0.49
CA LYS A 17 7.67 2.71 -0.36
C LYS A 17 8.04 4.19 -0.25
N THR A 18 8.96 4.54 0.66
CA THR A 18 9.38 5.92 0.88
C THR A 18 10.25 6.41 -0.27
N ARG A 19 9.84 7.54 -0.86
CA ARG A 19 10.57 8.19 -1.96
C ARG A 19 11.46 9.29 -1.41
N PHE A 20 12.71 9.28 -1.84
CA PHE A 20 13.72 10.28 -1.52
C PHE A 20 14.03 11.12 -2.74
N THR A 21 14.23 12.42 -2.55
CA THR A 21 14.55 13.33 -3.66
C THR A 21 15.97 13.08 -4.18
N THR A 22 16.87 12.61 -3.33
CA THR A 22 18.28 12.37 -3.66
C THR A 22 18.75 10.98 -3.24
N LEU A 23 19.80 10.50 -3.90
CA LEU A 23 20.48 9.25 -3.54
C LEU A 23 21.06 9.30 -2.12
N GLU A 24 21.53 10.47 -1.68
CA GLU A 24 22.13 10.64 -0.36
C GLU A 24 21.11 10.39 0.76
N GLN A 25 19.91 10.96 0.65
CA GLN A 25 18.83 10.73 1.61
C GLN A 25 18.43 9.24 1.69
N ALA A 26 18.38 8.54 0.55
CA ALA A 26 18.13 7.10 0.53
C ALA A 26 19.26 6.31 1.24
N LYS A 27 20.52 6.70 1.04
CA LYS A 27 21.67 6.08 1.71
C LYS A 27 21.68 6.35 3.22
N GLU A 28 21.33 7.56 3.65
CA GLU A 28 21.19 7.89 5.08
C GLU A 28 20.14 6.99 5.75
N ARG A 29 19.00 6.75 5.09
CA ARG A 29 17.97 5.82 5.58
C ARG A 29 18.50 4.38 5.69
N ILE A 30 19.28 3.91 4.72
CA ILE A 30 19.91 2.58 4.78
C ILE A 30 20.90 2.50 5.95
N GLN A 31 21.74 3.52 6.12
CA GLN A 31 22.70 3.57 7.22
C GLN A 31 21.99 3.55 8.58
N ALA A 32 20.90 4.29 8.74
CA ALA A 32 20.08 4.24 9.94
C ALA A 32 19.50 2.83 10.19
N GLY A 33 18.98 2.19 9.14
CA GLY A 33 18.48 0.82 9.21
C GLY A 33 19.54 -0.21 9.60
N LEU A 34 20.74 -0.13 9.03
CA LEU A 34 21.86 -1.01 9.34
C LEU A 34 22.42 -0.79 10.75
N ARG A 35 22.36 0.44 11.29
CA ARG A 35 22.74 0.71 12.69
C ARG A 35 21.78 0.01 13.66
N GLN A 36 20.49 -0.05 13.32
CA GLN A 36 19.48 -0.69 14.14
C GLN A 36 19.48 -2.22 13.96
N PHE A 37 19.66 -2.69 12.73
CA PHE A 37 19.61 -4.11 12.34
C PHE A 37 20.79 -4.45 11.42
N PRO A 38 21.98 -4.76 11.99
CA PRO A 38 23.20 -4.96 11.19
C PRO A 38 23.15 -6.16 10.24
N SER A 39 22.29 -7.14 10.50
CA SER A 39 22.12 -8.32 9.65
C SER A 39 21.20 -8.09 8.45
N HIS A 40 20.48 -6.97 8.41
CA HIS A 40 19.60 -6.66 7.29
C HIS A 40 20.39 -6.33 6.03
N ARG A 41 19.77 -6.59 4.89
CA ARG A 41 20.32 -6.28 3.58
C ARG A 41 19.47 -5.20 2.95
N PHE A 42 20.12 -4.17 2.43
CA PHE A 42 19.44 -3.06 1.77
C PHE A 42 20.05 -2.77 0.40
N VAL A 43 19.25 -2.20 -0.49
CA VAL A 43 19.70 -1.63 -1.76
C VAL A 43 19.05 -0.27 -1.99
N THR A 44 19.75 0.60 -2.72
CA THR A 44 19.15 1.80 -3.30
C THR A 44 18.71 1.52 -4.72
N ALA A 45 17.55 2.03 -5.12
CA ALA A 45 17.11 2.02 -6.51
C ALA A 45 16.66 3.42 -6.94
N GLU A 46 16.88 3.75 -8.21
CA GLU A 46 16.31 4.93 -8.85
C GLU A 46 14.95 4.57 -9.46
N LEU A 47 13.93 5.38 -9.18
CA LEU A 47 12.60 5.19 -9.75
C LEU A 47 12.54 5.85 -11.13
N LEU A 48 12.37 5.02 -12.16
CA LEU A 48 12.30 5.46 -13.55
C LEU A 48 10.87 5.81 -13.97
N GLU A 49 9.92 4.92 -13.66
CA GLU A 49 8.52 5.04 -14.06
C GLU A 49 7.62 4.55 -12.92
N GLU A 50 6.41 5.09 -12.87
CA GLU A 50 5.36 4.66 -11.96
C GLU A 50 4.08 4.41 -12.75
N PHE A 51 3.47 3.26 -12.51
CA PHE A 51 2.20 2.87 -13.11
C PHE A 51 1.15 2.74 -12.00
N THR A 52 -0.04 3.27 -12.26
CA THR A 52 -1.21 3.13 -11.37
C THR A 52 -2.38 2.60 -12.18
N ALA A 53 -3.24 1.82 -11.54
CA ALA A 53 -4.47 1.32 -12.13
C ALA A 53 -5.67 2.07 -11.54
N GLU A 54 -6.59 2.48 -12.40
CA GLU A 54 -7.90 2.95 -11.96
C GLU A 54 -8.77 1.73 -11.63
N VAL A 55 -9.39 1.74 -10.45
CA VAL A 55 -10.31 0.68 -10.02
C VAL A 55 -11.73 1.21 -10.12
N VAL A 56 -12.51 0.66 -11.06
CA VAL A 56 -13.93 0.97 -11.20
C VAL A 56 -14.74 -0.13 -10.50
N ILE A 57 -15.44 0.24 -9.42
CA ILE A 57 -16.32 -0.67 -8.68
C ILE A 57 -17.72 -0.57 -9.28
N THR A 58 -18.19 -1.62 -9.94
CA THR A 58 -19.58 -1.74 -10.41
C THR A 58 -20.39 -2.56 -9.42
N GLY A 59 -21.48 -1.99 -8.89
CA GLY A 59 -22.46 -2.69 -8.07
C GLY A 59 -23.85 -2.62 -8.70
N SER A 60 -24.59 -3.72 -8.65
CA SER A 60 -26.03 -3.71 -8.94
C SER A 60 -26.80 -3.25 -7.71
N GLU A 61 -27.92 -2.53 -7.90
CA GLU A 61 -28.80 -2.20 -6.78
C GLU A 61 -29.24 -3.48 -6.06
N PRO A 62 -29.25 -3.49 -4.71
CA PRO A 62 -29.77 -4.61 -3.95
C PRO A 62 -31.24 -4.83 -4.31
N ALA A 63 -31.67 -6.10 -4.35
CA ALA A 63 -33.07 -6.43 -4.60
C ALA A 63 -33.97 -5.72 -3.58
N LYS A 64 -35.11 -5.17 -4.04
CA LYS A 64 -36.11 -4.61 -3.13
C LYS A 64 -36.57 -5.72 -2.18
N PRO A 65 -36.64 -5.45 -0.86
CA PRO A 65 -37.18 -6.42 0.08
C PRO A 65 -38.62 -6.75 -0.30
N ASP A 66 -38.99 -8.03 -0.15
CA ASP A 66 -40.38 -8.47 -0.33
C ASP A 66 -41.31 -7.70 0.62
N PRO A 67 -42.54 -7.38 0.19
CA PRO A 67 -43.52 -6.76 1.07
C PRO A 67 -43.80 -7.70 2.25
N VAL A 68 -43.58 -7.20 3.46
CA VAL A 68 -44.04 -7.86 4.68
C VAL A 68 -45.57 -7.99 4.62
N PRO A 69 -46.14 -9.19 4.83
CA PRO A 69 -47.58 -9.36 4.92
C PRO A 69 -48.13 -8.49 6.05
N ASP A 70 -49.15 -7.69 5.76
CA ASP A 70 -49.85 -6.88 6.75
C ASP A 70 -50.68 -7.83 7.63
N GLU A 71 -50.30 -7.99 8.89
CA GLU A 71 -50.99 -8.82 9.88
C GLU A 71 -52.26 -8.13 10.44
N SER A 72 -53.01 -7.45 9.56
CA SER A 72 -54.29 -6.82 9.87
C SER A 72 -55.44 -7.54 9.16
N THR A 73 -55.62 -8.83 9.39
CA THR A 73 -56.91 -9.51 9.17
C THR A 73 -57.05 -10.72 10.09
N GLU A 74 -57.47 -10.49 11.33
CA GLU A 74 -58.40 -11.31 12.12
C GLU A 74 -58.77 -10.44 13.33
N ALA A 75 -59.92 -9.77 13.29
CA ALA A 75 -61.24 -10.23 13.73
C ALA A 75 -61.37 -10.27 15.26
#